data_AF-A0A9E0PP55-F1
#
_entry.id   AF-A0A9E0PP55-F1
#
_cell.length_a   1.000
_cell.length_b   1.000
_cell.length_c   1.000
_cell.angle_alpha   90.00
_cell.angle_beta   90.00
_cell.angle_gamma   90.00
#
_symmetry.space_group_name_H-M   'P 1'
#
loop_
_entity.id
_entity.type
_entity.pdbx_description
1 polymer ?
#
loop_
_entity_poly.entity_id
_entity_poly.type
_entity_poly.pdbx_seq_one_letter_code
_entity_poly.pdbx_strand_id
1 'polypeptide(L)'
;PSALQDRWSRRFPDPVQAFASGWMQVRARARQRGTELPLVISDHADWDELTATVDELRPGELWITHGREEALARWSELNGIKARALALVGYDDEEEDG
;
A
#
# COMPACT_ATOMS: atom_id res chain seq x y z
N PRO A 1 -11.70 -5.21 14.09
CA PRO A 1 -10.92 -6.35 14.63
C PRO A 1 -11.79 -7.22 15.56
N SER A 2 -12.07 -8.46 15.18
CA SER A 2 -12.98 -9.36 15.93
C SER A 2 -12.46 -9.74 17.32
N ALA A 3 -11.13 -9.72 17.53
CA ALA A 3 -10.49 -10.08 18.78
C ALA A 3 -10.66 -9.05 19.92
N LEU A 4 -11.08 -7.81 19.62
CA LEU A 4 -11.21 -6.77 20.64
C LEU A 4 -12.37 -7.04 21.62
N GLN A 5 -13.36 -7.83 21.24
CA GLN A 5 -14.50 -8.17 22.11
C GLN A 5 -14.30 -9.45 22.95
N ASP A 6 -13.18 -10.15 22.76
CA ASP A 6 -12.97 -11.45 23.41
C ASP A 6 -12.45 -11.31 24.86
N ARG A 7 -12.65 -12.35 25.68
CA ARG A 7 -12.28 -12.36 27.12
C ARG A 7 -10.80 -12.08 27.38
N TRP A 8 -9.92 -12.29 26.40
CA TRP A 8 -8.49 -11.99 26.49
C TRP A 8 -8.22 -10.49 26.60
N SER A 9 -8.93 -9.64 25.85
CA SER A 9 -8.70 -8.18 25.85
C SER A 9 -9.06 -7.52 27.19
N ARG A 10 -9.99 -8.12 27.95
CA ARG A 10 -10.42 -7.64 29.29
C ARG A 10 -9.35 -7.75 30.37
N ARG A 11 -8.23 -8.44 30.10
CA ARG A 11 -7.09 -8.54 31.05
C ARG A 11 -6.19 -7.30 31.05
N PHE A 12 -6.28 -6.45 30.03
CA PHE A 12 -5.48 -5.23 29.96
C PHE A 12 -6.25 -4.07 30.59
N PRO A 13 -5.68 -3.37 31.59
CA PRO A 13 -6.25 -2.13 32.09
C PRO A 13 -6.04 -1.02 31.06
N ASP A 14 -7.13 -0.40 30.62
CA ASP A 14 -7.16 0.75 29.69
C ASP A 14 -6.38 0.55 28.37
N PRO A 15 -6.77 -0.42 27.52
CA PRO A 15 -6.05 -0.71 26.29
C PRO A 15 -6.31 0.36 25.21
N VAL A 16 -5.24 0.95 24.67
CA VAL A 16 -5.30 1.82 23.48
C VAL A 16 -5.50 0.95 22.23
N GLN A 17 -6.53 1.24 21.45
CA GLN A 17 -6.82 0.48 20.23
C GLN A 17 -6.02 1.00 19.04
N ALA A 18 -5.05 0.20 18.60
CA ALA A 18 -4.29 0.50 17.39
C ALA A 18 -4.79 -0.27 16.17
N PHE A 19 -4.65 0.33 14.99
CA PHE A 19 -4.85 -0.34 13.70
C PHE A 19 -3.63 -0.09 12.82
N ALA A 20 -3.04 -1.16 12.28
CA ALA A 20 -1.85 -1.09 11.44
C ALA A 20 -2.21 -1.40 9.98
N SER A 21 -1.95 -0.46 9.08
CA SER A 21 -2.13 -0.60 7.63
C SER A 21 -1.51 0.59 6.90
N GLY A 22 -1.01 0.42 5.68
CA GLY A 22 -0.54 1.54 4.84
C GLY A 22 -1.61 2.62 4.67
N TRP A 23 -2.88 2.21 4.59
CA TRP A 23 -4.03 3.10 4.50
C TRP A 23 -4.24 3.99 5.72
N MET A 24 -3.58 3.73 6.85
CA MET A 24 -3.61 4.62 8.02
C MET A 24 -2.93 5.96 7.76
N GLN A 25 -2.16 6.10 6.67
CA GLN A 25 -1.66 7.38 6.19
C GLN A 25 -2.82 8.31 5.75
N VAL A 26 -3.95 7.74 5.30
CA VAL A 26 -5.12 8.49 4.85
C VAL A 26 -5.99 8.87 6.06
N ARG A 27 -5.93 10.15 6.47
CA ARG A 27 -6.66 10.69 7.63
C ARG A 27 -8.17 10.37 7.63
N ALA A 28 -8.81 10.37 6.45
CA ALA A 28 -10.22 10.04 6.33
C ALA A 28 -10.49 8.57 6.72
N ARG A 29 -9.66 7.62 6.28
CA ARG A 29 -9.79 6.19 6.59
C ARG A 29 -9.55 5.91 8.08
N ALA A 30 -8.54 6.55 8.67
CA ALA A 30 -8.29 6.45 10.12
C ALA A 30 -9.50 6.94 10.93
N ARG A 31 -10.08 8.08 10.54
CA ARG A 31 -11.25 8.67 11.22
C ARG A 31 -12.51 7.84 11.03
N GLN A 32 -12.77 7.33 9.83
CA GLN A 32 -13.96 6.52 9.52
C GLN A 32 -13.95 5.19 10.28
N ARG A 33 -12.77 4.64 10.57
CA ARG A 33 -12.61 3.42 11.38
C ARG A 33 -12.62 3.66 12.89
N GLY A 34 -12.66 4.92 13.34
CA GLY A 34 -12.60 5.25 14.77
C GLY A 34 -11.32 4.75 15.45
N THR A 35 -10.22 4.63 14.68
CA THR A 35 -8.95 4.12 15.20
C THR A 35 -8.35 5.16 16.15
N GLU A 36 -8.12 4.77 17.41
CA GLU A 36 -7.52 5.63 18.43
C GLU A 36 -6.02 5.87 18.14
N LEU A 37 -5.30 4.83 17.72
CA LEU A 37 -3.91 4.92 17.28
C LEU A 37 -3.70 4.34 15.87
N PRO A 38 -3.71 5.18 14.82
CA PRO A 38 -3.39 4.74 13.46
C PRO A 38 -1.89 4.51 13.31
N LEU A 39 -1.49 3.28 12.96
CA LEU A 39 -0.11 2.91 12.65
C LEU A 39 0.05 2.74 11.14
N VAL A 40 0.91 3.55 10.52
CA VAL A 40 1.22 3.45 9.09
C VAL A 40 2.31 2.39 8.92
N ILE A 41 1.88 1.17 8.63
CA ILE A 41 2.77 0.02 8.39
C ILE A 41 2.27 -0.68 7.13
N SER A 42 3.16 -0.83 6.15
CA SER A 42 2.92 -1.42 4.85
C SER A 42 4.13 -2.23 4.41
N ASP A 43 3.90 -3.29 3.65
CA ASP A 43 4.91 -4.07 2.93
C ASP A 43 5.05 -3.62 1.45
N HIS A 44 4.21 -2.69 1.00
CA HIS A 44 4.31 -2.04 -0.30
C HIS A 44 5.13 -0.74 -0.23
N ALA A 45 5.89 -0.47 -1.30
CA ALA A 45 6.64 0.76 -1.49
C ALA A 45 5.74 1.92 -1.93
N ASP A 46 5.97 3.10 -1.36
CA ASP A 46 5.34 4.34 -1.81
C ASP A 46 5.95 4.84 -3.14
N TRP A 47 5.27 5.78 -3.81
CA TRP A 47 5.69 6.29 -5.11
C TRP A 47 7.14 6.80 -5.14
N ASP A 48 7.55 7.55 -4.12
CA ASP A 48 8.91 8.11 -4.05
C ASP A 48 9.96 7.01 -3.86
N GLU A 49 9.65 5.96 -3.08
CA GLU A 49 10.53 4.80 -2.87
C GLU A 49 10.65 3.96 -4.14
N LEU A 50 9.53 3.75 -4.83
CA LEU A 50 9.47 2.99 -6.08
C LEU A 50 10.26 3.69 -7.19
N THR A 51 10.03 5.00 -7.37
CA THR A 51 10.73 5.78 -8.39
C THR A 51 12.21 5.96 -8.07
N ALA A 52 12.58 6.16 -6.80
CA ALA A 52 13.98 6.16 -6.37
C ALA A 52 14.67 4.83 -6.68
N THR A 53 14.02 3.70 -6.40
CA THR A 53 14.57 2.36 -6.71
C THR A 53 14.79 2.17 -8.20
N VAL A 54 13.82 2.57 -9.03
CA VAL A 54 13.95 2.48 -10.50
C VAL A 54 15.08 3.38 -11.02
N ASP A 55 15.22 4.59 -10.46
CA ASP A 55 16.29 5.52 -10.85
C ASP A 55 17.68 5.02 -10.40
N GLU A 56 17.79 4.41 -9.23
CA GLU A 56 19.03 3.81 -8.74
C GLU A 56 19.47 2.63 -9.62
N LEU A 57 18.53 1.74 -9.96
CA LEU A 57 18.84 0.51 -10.70
C LEU A 57 19.02 0.72 -12.20
N ARG A 58 18.40 1.77 -12.78
CA ARG A 58 18.41 2.07 -14.23
C ARG A 58 18.18 0.83 -15.11
N PRO A 59 17.06 0.09 -14.94
CA PRO A 59 16.81 -1.12 -15.71
C PRO A 59 16.68 -0.81 -17.21
N GLY A 60 17.07 -1.78 -18.05
CA GLY A 60 16.87 -1.66 -19.50
C GLY A 60 15.40 -1.67 -19.93
N GLU A 61 14.56 -2.35 -19.15
CA GLU A 61 13.10 -2.38 -19.31
C GLU A 61 12.44 -2.66 -17.95
N LEU A 62 11.34 -1.97 -17.64
CA LEU A 62 10.53 -2.13 -16.43
C LEU A 62 9.19 -2.80 -16.78
N TRP A 63 8.88 -3.93 -16.14
CA TRP A 63 7.61 -4.63 -16.30
C TRP A 63 6.78 -4.47 -15.03
N ILE A 64 5.58 -3.92 -15.17
CA ILE A 64 4.72 -3.53 -14.05
C ILE A 64 3.57 -4.52 -13.93
N THR A 65 3.29 -5.02 -12.74
CA THR A 65 2.32 -6.11 -12.54
C THR A 65 1.02 -5.71 -11.90
N HIS A 66 1.01 -4.59 -11.15
CA HIS A 66 -0.16 -4.07 -10.46
C HIS A 66 0.09 -2.61 -10.02
N GLY A 67 -0.94 -1.98 -9.46
CA GLY A 67 -0.89 -0.62 -8.94
C GLY A 67 -1.22 0.41 -10.01
N ARG A 68 -0.60 1.60 -9.93
CA ARG A 68 -0.82 2.68 -10.92
C ARG A 68 0.07 2.48 -12.14
N GLU A 69 -0.17 1.42 -12.90
CA GLU A 69 0.70 0.97 -13.99
C GLU A 69 0.95 2.05 -15.05
N GLU A 70 -0.11 2.71 -15.51
CA GLU A 70 -0.01 3.78 -16.51
C GLU A 70 0.85 4.94 -16.02
N ALA A 71 0.70 5.32 -14.74
CA ALA A 71 1.46 6.41 -14.15
C ALA A 71 2.95 6.06 -14.07
N LEU A 72 3.28 4.86 -13.59
CA LEU A 72 4.66 4.42 -13.44
C LEU A 72 5.33 4.17 -14.80
N ALA A 73 4.60 3.62 -15.77
CA ALA A 73 5.08 3.48 -17.14
C ALA A 73 5.40 4.85 -17.75
N ARG A 74 4.47 5.81 -17.60
CA ARG A 74 4.64 7.18 -18.09
C ARG A 74 5.83 7.87 -17.42
N TRP A 75 5.97 7.75 -16.10
CA TRP A 75 7.11 8.31 -15.39
C TRP A 75 8.43 7.70 -15.87
N SER A 76 8.47 6.37 -16.06
CA SER A 76 9.67 5.68 -16.56
C SER A 76 10.06 6.15 -17.96
N GLU A 77 9.09 6.30 -18.87
CA GLU A 77 9.32 6.83 -20.22
C GLU A 77 9.93 8.23 -20.20
N LEU A 78 9.40 9.13 -19.34
CA LEU A 78 9.92 10.48 -19.17
C LEU A 78 11.36 10.49 -18.63
N ASN A 79 11.77 9.43 -17.92
CA ASN A 79 13.12 9.23 -17.39
C ASN A 79 14.02 8.36 -18.28
N GLY A 80 13.58 8.09 -19.52
CA GLY A 80 14.34 7.35 -20.53
C GLY A 80 14.43 5.85 -20.26
N ILE A 81 13.51 5.30 -19.48
CA ILE A 81 13.42 3.88 -19.13
C ILE A 81 12.22 3.31 -19.90
N LYS A 82 12.44 2.25 -20.68
CA LYS A 82 11.34 1.55 -21.33
C LYS A 82 10.49 0.87 -20.27
N ALA A 83 9.17 1.05 -20.32
CA ALA A 83 8.28 0.44 -19.35
C ALA A 83 6.99 -0.03 -20.00
N ARG A 84 6.40 -1.10 -19.46
CA ARG A 84 5.09 -1.60 -19.88
C ARG A 84 4.40 -2.37 -18.77
N ALA A 85 3.07 -2.32 -18.78
CA ALA A 85 2.24 -3.23 -18.01
C ALA A 85 2.47 -4.69 -18.46
N LEU A 86 2.48 -5.59 -17.50
CA LEU A 86 2.50 -7.04 -17.70
C LEU A 86 1.08 -7.54 -17.47
N ALA A 87 0.37 -7.83 -18.56
CA ALA A 87 -0.94 -8.47 -18.51
C ALA A 87 -0.80 -9.91 -18.00
N LEU A 88 -0.83 -10.09 -16.69
CA LEU A 88 -0.86 -11.38 -16.04
C LEU A 88 -2.28 -11.95 -16.15
N VAL A 89 -2.46 -12.95 -17.01
CA VAL A 89 -3.75 -13.63 -17.18
C VAL A 89 -4.13 -14.30 -15.86
N GLY A 90 -5.21 -13.83 -15.22
CA GLY A 90 -5.76 -14.38 -13.97
C GLY A 90 -5.55 -13.55 -12.70
N TYR A 91 -4.89 -12.39 -12.80
CA TYR A 91 -4.91 -11.36 -11.75
C TYR A 91 -5.89 -10.26 -12.19
N ASP A 92 -7.18 -10.44 -11.90
CA ASP A 92 -8.10 -9.30 -11.84
C ASP A 92 -7.85 -8.64 -10.49
N ASP A 93 -7.69 -7.31 -10.48
CA ASP A 93 -7.40 -6.49 -9.31
C ASP A 93 -8.40 -6.78 -8.16
N GLU A 94 -7.99 -7.54 -7.15
CA GLU A 94 -8.75 -7.75 -5.91
C GLU A 94 -8.72 -6.51 -4.98
N GLU A 95 -8.50 -5.30 -5.52
CA GLU A 95 -8.37 -4.05 -4.74
C GLU A 95 -9.48 -3.03 -5.00
N GLU A 96 -10.71 -3.47 -5.25
CA GLU A 96 -11.91 -2.64 -5.13
C GLU A 96 -12.92 -3.25 -4.15
N ASP A 97 -12.54 -3.37 -2.88
CA ASP A 97 -13.54 -3.36 -1.79
C ASP A 97 -12.90 -2.84 -0.49
N GLY A 98 -13.19 -1.58 -0.18
CA GLY A 98 -12.74 -0.91 1.04
C GLY A 98 -13.52 0.35 1.37
#